data_AF-A0A367ZR98-F1
#
_entry.id   AF-A0A367ZR98-F1
#
_cell.length_a   1.000
_cell.length_b   1.000
_cell.length_c   1.000
_cell.angle_alpha   90.00
_cell.angle_beta   90.00
_cell.angle_gamma   90.00
#
_symmetry.space_group_name_H-M   'P 1'
#
loop_
_entity.id
_entity.type
_entity.pdbx_description
1 polymer ?
#
loop_
_entity_poly.entity_id
_entity_poly.type
_entity_poly.pdbx_seq_one_letter_code
_entity_poly.pdbx_strand_id
1 'polypeptide(L)' 'MKTDCLMTIPELMNFLQVKRNTIYTLRRMGLPTVKIGRSVRFRADSILKWLSEMEQRNPETMPPLLKPETSHLL' A
#
# COMPACT_ATOMS: atom_id res chain seq x y z
N MET A 1 -3.61 12.49 -14.33
CA MET A 1 -4.82 11.69 -13.99
C MET A 1 -5.01 11.78 -12.49
N LYS A 2 -5.94 12.60 -12.00
CA LYS A 2 -6.19 12.76 -10.57
C LYS A 2 -7.50 12.08 -10.23
N THR A 3 -7.41 10.85 -9.75
CA THR A 3 -8.54 10.21 -9.11
C THR A 3 -8.32 10.35 -7.61
N ASP A 4 -8.66 11.53 -7.08
CA ASP A 4 -8.63 11.89 -5.66
C ASP A 4 -9.70 11.08 -4.88
N CYS A 5 -9.76 9.76 -5.06
CA CYS A 5 -10.70 8.91 -4.35
C CYS A 5 -10.17 8.61 -2.95
N LEU A 6 -10.89 9.12 -1.96
CA LEU A 6 -10.60 8.95 -0.54
C LEU A 6 -11.28 7.69 -0.01
N MET A 7 -10.50 6.66 0.24
CA MET A 7 -10.97 5.38 0.77
C MET A 7 -11.28 5.46 2.28
N THR A 8 -12.30 4.72 2.68
CA THR A 8 -12.61 4.30 4.06
C THR A 8 -11.68 3.17 4.51
N ILE A 9 -11.81 2.74 5.78
CA ILE A 9 -11.10 1.55 6.27
C ILE A 9 -11.51 0.28 5.51
N PRO A 10 -12.81 -0.05 5.30
CA PRO A 10 -13.20 -1.22 4.52
C PRO A 10 -12.68 -1.20 3.07
N GLU A 11 -12.74 -0.04 2.41
CA GLU A 11 -12.21 0.09 1.05
C GLU A 11 -10.70 -0.11 1.02
N LEU A 12 -9.96 0.42 2.00
CA LEU A 12 -8.54 0.17 2.12
C LEU A 12 -8.21 -1.30 2.39
N MET A 13 -9.02 -1.99 3.21
CA MET A 13 -8.87 -3.43 3.46
C MET A 13 -9.01 -4.22 2.15
N ASN A 14 -10.02 -3.89 1.34
CA ASN A 14 -10.23 -4.50 0.03
C ASN A 14 -9.11 -4.12 -0.95
N PHE A 15 -8.63 -2.87 -0.91
CA PHE A 15 -7.56 -2.40 -1.79
C PHE A 15 -6.24 -3.12 -1.53
N LEU A 16 -5.85 -3.26 -0.25
CA LEU A 16 -4.60 -3.92 0.13
C LEU A 16 -4.74 -5.44 0.32
N GLN A 17 -5.96 -5.98 0.24
CA GLN A 17 -6.27 -7.38 0.52
C GLN A 17 -5.81 -7.84 1.92
N VAL A 18 -6.05 -6.99 2.93
CA VAL A 18 -5.64 -7.26 4.32
C VAL A 18 -6.78 -7.13 5.32
N LYS A 19 -6.61 -7.76 6.48
CA LYS A 19 -7.56 -7.65 7.61
C LYS A 19 -7.43 -6.29 8.29
N ARG A 20 -8.49 -5.90 9.00
CA ARG A 20 -8.57 -4.66 9.79
C ARG A 20 -7.40 -4.50 10.77
N ASN A 21 -6.98 -5.58 11.43
CA ASN A 21 -5.86 -5.58 12.36
C ASN A 21 -4.56 -5.13 11.70
N THR A 22 -4.31 -5.55 10.46
CA THR A 22 -3.17 -5.11 9.66
C THR A 22 -3.21 -3.61 9.42
N ILE A 23 -4.37 -3.05 9.08
CA ILE A 23 -4.54 -1.59 8.92
C ILE A 23 -4.18 -0.83 10.20
N TYR A 24 -4.58 -1.33 11.38
CA TYR A 24 -4.19 -0.70 12.65
C TYR A 24 -2.69 -0.78 12.92
N THR A 25 -2.05 -1.89 12.57
CA THR A 25 -0.58 -2.01 12.64
C THR A 25 0.10 -1.06 11.68
N LEU A 26 -0.35 -0.98 10.42
CA LEU A 26 0.16 -0.02 9.43
C LEU A 26 0.01 1.43 9.92
N ARG A 27 -1.11 1.77 10.56
CA ARG A 27 -1.29 3.10 11.18
C ARG A 27 -0.24 3.42 12.23
N ARG A 28 0.11 2.46 13.10
CA ARG A 28 1.18 2.64 14.09
C ARG A 28 2.55 2.81 13.42
N MET A 29 2.73 2.24 12.23
CA MET A 29 3.94 2.39 11.40
C MET A 29 3.95 3.66 10.53
N GLY A 30 2.95 4.54 10.65
CA GLY A 30 2.91 5.80 9.92
C GLY A 30 2.17 5.78 8.59
N LEU A 31 1.20 4.87 8.42
CA LEU A 31 0.31 4.84 7.25
C LEU A 31 -0.28 6.24 6.96
N PRO A 32 -0.15 6.78 5.73
CA PRO A 32 -0.69 8.08 5.36
C PRO A 32 -2.20 8.15 5.57
N THR A 33 -2.66 9.18 6.29
CA THR A 33 -4.07 9.38 6.62
C THR A 33 -4.48 10.82 6.40
N VAL A 34 -5.74 11.01 5.99
CA VAL A 34 -6.38 12.32 5.86
C VAL A 34 -7.54 12.37 6.84
N LYS A 35 -7.51 13.32 7.79
CA LYS A 35 -8.60 13.51 8.75
C LYS A 35 -9.65 14.43 8.14
N ILE A 36 -10.90 13.97 8.07
CA ILE A 36 -12.05 14.76 7.63
C ILE A 36 -13.11 14.68 8.73
N GLY A 37 -13.20 15.76 9.52
CA GLY A 37 -14.05 15.81 10.70
C GLY A 37 -13.70 14.71 11.72
N ARG A 38 -14.68 13.84 12.02
CA ARG A 38 -14.51 12.68 12.91
C ARG A 38 -14.07 11.41 12.19
N SER A 39 -14.03 11.44 10.86
CA SER A 39 -13.66 10.29 10.04
C SER A 39 -12.23 10.42 9.55
N VAL A 40 -11.63 9.28 9.21
CA VAL A 40 -10.32 9.25 8.58
C VAL A 40 -10.41 8.54 7.24
N ARG A 41 -9.72 9.10 6.26
CA ARG A 41 -9.66 8.60 4.89
C ARG A 41 -8.23 8.33 4.45
N PHE A 42 -8.11 7.59 3.36
CA PHE A 42 -6.83 7.18 2.78
C PHE A 42 -6.83 7.50 1.29
N ARG A 43 -5.80 8.20 0.82
CA ARG A 43 -5.60 8.46 -0.60
C ARG A 43 -4.78 7.32 -1.20
N ALA A 44 -5.28 6.67 -2.25
CA ALA A 44 -4.60 5.54 -2.89
C ALA A 44 -3.14 5.87 -3.26
N ASP A 45 -2.91 6.99 -3.93
CA ASP A 45 -1.58 7.43 -4.38
C ASP A 45 -0.59 7.57 -3.22
N SER A 46 -1.04 8.14 -2.09
CA SER A 46 -0.20 8.30 -0.91
C SER A 46 0.15 6.96 -0.27
N ILE A 47 -0.80 6.02 -0.25
CA ILE A 47 -0.59 4.67 0.28
C ILE A 47 0.41 3.91 -0.59
N LEU A 48 0.24 3.93 -1.92
CA LEU A 48 1.16 3.29 -2.86
C LEU A 48 2.58 3.85 -2.73
N LYS A 49 2.72 5.19 -2.71
CA LYS A 49 4.02 5.83 -2.51
C LYS A 49 4.69 5.39 -1.21
N TRP A 50 3.94 5.37 -0.12
CA TRP A 50 4.45 4.94 1.18
C TRP A 50 4.88 3.46 1.19
N LEU A 51 4.13 2.58 0.52
CA LEU A 51 4.52 1.18 0.35
C LEU A 51 5.82 1.03 -0.46
N SER A 52 5.95 1.74 -1.59
CA SER A 52 7.19 1.72 -2.37
C SER A 52 8.40 2.24 -1.59
N GLU A 53 8.22 3.28 -0.77
CA GLU A 53 9.26 3.77 0.13
C GLU A 53 9.60 2.78 1.26
N MET A 54 8.64 1.95 1.69
CA MET A 54 8.90 0.87 2.63
C MET A 54 9.68 -0.28 1.99
N GLU A 55 9.32 -0.66 0.77
CA GLU A 55 10.04 -1.69 -0.01
C GLU A 55 11.51 -1.30 -0.22
N GLN A 56 11.77 -0.04 -0.60
CA GLN A 56 13.14 0.44 -0.80
C GLN A 56 13.98 0.49 0.48
N ARG A 57 13.33 0.69 1.64
CA ARG A 57 14.01 0.70 2.96
C ARG A 57 14.32 -0.70 3.47
N ASN A 58 13.69 -1.73 2.90
CA ASN A 58 13.90 -3.12 3.28
C ASN A 58 14.46 -3.92 2.10
N PRO A 59 15.79 -3.90 1.88
CA PRO A 59 16.42 -4.63 0.77
C PRO A 59 16.24 -6.16 0.84
N GLU A 60 15.78 -6.71 1.97
CA GLU A 60 15.66 -8.15 2.21
C GLU A 60 14.27 -8.73 1.89
N THR A 61 13.34 -7.96 1.31
CA THR A 61 11.96 -8.46 1.07
C THR A 61 11.44 -8.07 -0.32
N MET A 62 12.01 -8.68 -1.35
CA MET A 62 11.27 -8.94 -2.58
C MET A 62 10.78 -10.40 -2.58
N PRO A 63 9.48 -10.67 -2.78
CA PRO A 63 9.07 -11.97 -3.30
C PRO A 63 9.61 -12.12 -4.73
N PRO A 64 10.04 -13.31 -5.17
CA PRO A 64 10.47 -13.56 -6.54
C PRO A 64 9.23 -13.62 -7.43
N LEU A 65 8.63 -12.48 -7.76
CA LEU A 65 7.56 -12.41 -8.72
C LEU A 65 7.94 -11.37 -9.77
N LEU A 66 8.09 -11.85 -11.00
CA LEU A 66 8.72 -11.21 -12.16
C LEU A 66 10.26 -11.32 -12.17
N LYS A 67 10.77 -12.55 -12.28
CA LYS A 67 11.81 -12.74 -13.30
C LYS A 67 11.07 -12.63 -14.63
N PRO A 68 11.25 -11.58 -15.45
CA PRO A 68 10.85 -11.70 -16.84
C PRO A 68 11.60 -12.90 -17.38
N GLU A 69 10.84 -13.85 -17.92
CA GLU A 69 11.33 -15.00 -18.66
C GLU A 69 12.60 -14.63 -19.45
N THR A 70 13.77 -15.04 -18.96
CA THR A 70 14.95 -15.15 -19.82
C THR A 70 14.70 -16.32 -20.75
N SER A 71 13.94 -16.02 -21.79
CA SER A 71 14.09 -16.60 -23.10
C SER A 71 15.52 -16.36 -23.54
N HIS A 72 16.40 -17.32 -23.31
CA HIS A 72 17.62 -17.58 -24.05
C HIS A 72 17.98 -19.03 -23.69
N LEU A 73 17.54 -20.02 -24.48
CA LEU A 73 18.34 -20.58 -25.58
C LEU A 73 19.82 -20.68 -25.20
N LEU A 74 20.21 -21.80 -24.61
CA LEU A 74 21.19 -22.78 -25.15
C LEU A 74 21.48 -23.84 -24.09
#